data_AF-A0A6G9NC43-F1
#
_entry.id   AF-A0A6G9NC43-F1
#
_cell.length_a   1.000
_cell.length_b   1.000
_cell.length_c   1.000
_cell.angle_alpha   90.00
_cell.angle_beta   90.00
_cell.angle_gamma   90.00
#
_symmetry.space_group_name_H-M   'P 1'
#
loop_
_entity.id
_entity.type
_entity.pdbx_description
1 polymer ?
#
loop_
_entity_poly.entity_id
_entity_poly.type
_entity_poly.pdbx_seq_one_letter_code
_entity_poly.pdbx_strand_id
1 'polypeptide(L)' 'MRLFANDLYRNFAIGFVIAAIGVGVANAEQVGDEMASPAHAAEAPMAPLAAPEFLIAPVTGEAD' A
#
# COMPACT_ATOMS: atom_id res chain seq x y z
N MET A 1 -46.20 17.30 -6.51
CA MET A 1 -45.43 16.21 -5.86
C MET A 1 -44.02 16.73 -5.60
N ARG A 2 -43.59 16.82 -4.33
CA ARG A 2 -42.27 17.36 -3.97
C ARG A 2 -41.24 16.25 -4.12
N LEU A 3 -40.78 16.05 -5.36
CA LEU A 3 -39.83 14.99 -5.77
C LEU A 3 -38.48 15.03 -5.04
N PHE A 4 -38.19 16.13 -4.33
CA PHE A 4 -37.00 16.35 -3.52
C PHE A 4 -37.36 16.85 -2.13
N ALA A 5 -38.27 16.13 -1.44
CA ALA A 5 -38.48 16.38 -0.02
C ALA A 5 -37.15 16.16 0.72
N ASN A 6 -36.82 17.07 1.64
CA ASN A 6 -35.58 17.04 2.43
C ASN A 6 -35.31 15.65 3.05
N ASP A 7 -36.37 14.93 3.41
CA ASP A 7 -36.29 13.56 3.94
C ASP A 7 -35.77 12.53 2.93
N LEU A 8 -36.12 12.66 1.63
CA LEU A 8 -35.61 11.76 0.59
C LEU A 8 -34.11 11.94 0.41
N TYR A 9 -33.65 13.19 0.31
CA TYR A 9 -32.22 13.49 0.20
C TYR A 9 -31.46 13.00 1.43
N ARG A 10 -32.00 13.23 2.64
CA ARG A 10 -31.38 12.78 3.89
C ARG A 10 -31.26 11.26 3.95
N ASN A 11 -32.34 10.53 3.66
CA ASN A 11 -32.33 9.07 3.72
C ASN A 11 -31.43 8.47 2.64
N PHE A 12 -31.45 9.03 1.43
CA PHE A 12 -30.54 8.65 0.35
C PHE A 12 -29.09 8.87 0.75
N ALA A 13 -28.74 10.06 1.24
CA ALA A 13 -27.37 10.39 1.62
C ALA A 13 -26.85 9.48 2.73
N ILE A 14 -27.67 9.20 3.74
CA ILE A 14 -27.30 8.27 4.82
C ILE A 14 -27.05 6.86 4.26
N GLY A 15 -27.98 6.34 3.45
CA GLY A 15 -27.85 5.02 2.84
C GLY A 15 -26.63 4.92 1.92
N PHE A 16 -26.39 5.96 1.12
CA PHE A 16 -25.24 6.07 0.23
C PHE A 16 -23.93 6.06 1.01
N VAL A 17 -23.81 6.85 2.07
CA VAL A 17 -22.58 6.90 2.90
C VAL A 17 -22.32 5.55 3.56
N ILE A 18 -23.34 4.91 4.15
CA ILE A 18 -23.20 3.59 4.76
C ILE A 18 -22.73 2.55 3.73
N ALA A 19 -23.34 2.55 2.54
CA ALA A 19 -22.98 1.63 1.47
C ALA A 19 -21.56 1.89 0.94
N ALA A 20 -21.19 3.15 0.73
CA ALA A 20 -19.87 3.54 0.25
C ALA A 20 -18.77 3.13 1.24
N ILE A 21 -18.99 3.34 2.54
CA ILE A 21 -18.09 2.86 3.59
C ILE A 21 -17.99 1.33 3.54
N GLY A 22 -19.11 0.62 3.43
CA GLY A 22 -19.13 -0.84 3.35
C GLY A 22 -18.32 -1.38 2.16
N VAL A 23 -18.52 -0.81 0.97
CA VAL A 23 -17.75 -1.18 -0.24
C VAL A 23 -16.28 -0.84 -0.07
N GLY A 24 -15.94 0.34 0.45
CA GLY A 24 -14.56 0.74 0.69
C GLY A 24 -13.82 -0.19 1.65
N VAL A 25 -14.46 -0.59 2.75
CA VAL A 25 -13.89 -1.56 3.71
C VAL A 25 -13.72 -2.93 3.06
N ALA A 26 -14.72 -3.42 2.32
CA ALA A 26 -14.68 -4.72 1.68
C ALA A 26 -13.57 -4.85 0.61
N ASN A 27 -13.15 -3.73 0.01
CA ASN A 27 -12.12 -3.69 -1.04
C ASN A 27 -10.80 -3.06 -0.56
N ALA A 28 -10.67 -2.77 0.74
CA ALA A 28 -9.51 -2.05 1.27
C ALA A 28 -8.18 -2.80 1.03
N GLU A 29 -8.19 -4.12 1.15
CA GLU A 29 -7.00 -4.95 0.93
C GLU A 29 -6.57 -4.98 -0.56
N GLN A 30 -7.53 -4.98 -1.48
CA GLN A 30 -7.26 -5.01 -2.92
C GLN A 30 -6.59 -3.72 -3.41
N VAL A 31 -6.98 -2.57 -2.85
CA VAL A 31 -6.33 -1.28 -3.17
C VAL A 31 -4.88 -1.23 -2.68
N GLY A 32 -4.58 -1.87 -1.55
CA GLY A 32 -3.22 -1.93 -1.01
C GLY A 32 -2.26 -2.71 -1.91
N ASP A 33 -2.73 -3.78 -2.55
CA ASP A 33 -1.93 -4.62 -3.44
C ASP A 33 -1.69 -3.96 -4.81
N GLU A 34 -2.71 -3.28 -5.37
CA GLU A 34 -2.56 -2.50 -6.60
C GLU A 34 -1.66 -1.25 -6.43
N MET A 35 -1.51 -0.75 -5.19
CA MET A 35 -0.63 0.36 -4.84
C MET A 35 0.73 -0.08 -4.29
N ALA A 36 1.03 -1.39 -4.27
CA ALA A 36 2.34 -1.88 -3.87
C ALA A 36 3.43 -1.20 -4.71
N SER A 37 4.49 -0.72 -4.06
CA SER A 37 5.61 -0.07 -4.74
C SER A 37 6.12 -0.97 -5.87
N PRO A 38 6.41 -0.46 -7.07
CA PRO A 38 6.98 -1.26 -8.16
C PRO A 38 8.22 -2.07 -7.75
N ALA A 39 8.93 -1.62 -6.71
CA ALA A 39 10.05 -2.34 -6.11
C ALA A 39 9.67 -3.66 -5.41
N HIS A 40 8.42 -3.84 -4.96
CA HIS A 40 7.90 -5.08 -4.39
C HIS A 40 7.35 -6.05 -5.46
N ALA A 41 6.90 -5.52 -6.61
CA ALA A 41 6.42 -6.33 -7.72
C ALA A 41 7.57 -6.96 -8.54
N ALA A 42 8.76 -6.36 -8.48
CA ALA A 42 9.96 -6.95 -9.06
C ALA A 42 10.55 -7.97 -8.08
N GLU A 43 10.62 -9.24 -8.50
CA GLU A 43 11.38 -10.27 -7.81
C GLU A 43 12.83 -9.76 -7.63
N ALA A 44 13.35 -9.77 -6.41
CA ALA A 44 14.66 -9.20 -6.12
C ALA A 44 15.70 -9.90 -7.01
N PRO A 45 16.37 -9.17 -7.93
CA PRO A 45 17.42 -9.79 -8.73
C PRO A 45 18.47 -10.31 -7.76
N MET A 46 18.76 -11.61 -7.84
CA MET A 46 19.82 -12.23 -7.06
C MET A 46 21.13 -11.56 -7.51
N ALA A 47 21.53 -10.52 -6.76
CA ALA A 47 22.71 -9.74 -7.09
C ALA A 47 23.92 -10.69 -7.06
N PRO A 48 24.74 -10.72 -8.13
CA PRO A 48 25.98 -11.47 -8.09
C PRO A 48 26.79 -11.05 -6.86
N LEU A 49 27.29 -12.03 -6.11
CA LEU A 49 28.15 -11.76 -4.96
C LEU A 49 29.33 -10.91 -5.46
N ALA A 50 29.63 -9.81 -4.76
CA ALA A 50 30.75 -8.95 -5.12
C ALA A 50 32.02 -9.78 -5.26
N ALA A 51 32.77 -9.56 -6.33
CA ALA A 51 34.00 -10.29 -6.58
C ALA A 51 35.01 -10.02 -5.44
N PRO A 52 35.86 -11.00 -5.09
CA PRO A 52 36.70 -10.97 -3.88
C PRO A 52 37.58 -9.72 -3.76
N GLU A 53 37.98 -9.13 -4.89
CA GLU A 53 38.78 -7.92 -4.99
C GLU A 53 38.07 -6.64 -4.51
N PHE A 54 36.74 -6.67 -4.35
CA PHE A 54 35.93 -5.56 -3.83
C PHE A 54 35.53 -5.73 -2.36
N LEU A 55 35.99 -6.81 -1.71
CA LEU A 55 35.76 -7.00 -0.27
C LEU A 55 36.78 -6.18 0.51
N ILE A 56 36.30 -5.19 1.25
CA ILE A 56 37.14 -4.40 2.17
C ILE A 56 37.49 -5.30 3.36
N ALA A 57 38.77 -5.63 3.50
CA ALA A 57 39.24 -6.37 4.67
C ALA A 57 39.02 -5.53 5.95
N PRO A 58 38.58 -6.15 7.06
CA PRO A 58 38.46 -5.43 8.32
C PRO A 58 39.83 -4.86 8.70
N VAL A 59 39.87 -3.56 9.00
CA VAL A 59 41.07 -2.91 9.54
C VAL A 59 41.36 -3.56 10.88
N THR A 60 42.43 -4.36 10.96
CA THR A 60 42.97 -4.83 12.23
C THR A 60 43.50 -3.62 12.97
N GLY A 61 42.65 -3.01 13.78
CA GLY A 61 43.08 -2.03 14.77
C GLY A 61 43.89 -2.78 15.82
N GLU A 62 45.20 -2.55 15.82
CA GLU A 62 46.10 -2.76 16.94
C GLU A 62 45.43 -2.18 18.20
N ALA A 63 45.06 -3.05 19.14
CA ALA A 63 44.77 -2.65 20.51
C ALA A 63 45.98 -3.10 21.33
N ASP A 64 46.91 -2.17 21.53
CA ASP A 64 47.88 -2.21 22.63
C ASP A 64 47.14 -2.25 23.99
#